data_AF-A0A2P4XNV4-F1
#
_entry.id   AF-A0A2P4XNV4-F1
#
_cell.length_a   1.000
_cell.length_b   1.000
_cell.length_c   1.000
_cell.angle_alpha   90.00
_cell.angle_beta   90.00
_cell.angle_gamma   90.00
#
_symmetry.space_group_name_H-M   'P 1'
#
loop_
_entity.id
_entity.type
_entity.pdbx_description
1 polymer ?
#
loop_
_entity_poly.entity_id
_entity_poly.type
_entity_poly.pdbx_seq_one_letter_code
_entity_poly.pdbx_strand_id
1 'polypeptide(L)'
;MWKLLEQAAKNASVNASGYVSSVQEKAQNLAAAVQDEASTLLNSAMGSTRAGPVDEILYEELADYKEFSSFFSAEEHTHEITRAVDEDAEIRELHDALVPLELSYDEFWCRYFFRQQQAERQEQERQQRGMMDKKVSPEENREEDEDTDSVEEQDALDGDYEHRPQQPPLSPLAGQKRDSEDQEGVWLLRAARDAERRAATQWRQKARDLHHQLQETRRSYDEKEHKALKEWEEQLQALCDTYEAKMAAVTMQIDEARAEGYDEGVRESQAIIASVQQKAKEDMTRLRKEIAEGIASASDDERVAALTKENEELQKTLQTVRQKLAELEKKEGKQTTDKTGGAGLAELTKEKDLWRMRALKMKKLKDLVQTELTTLRQQRDADAAAAGTDAAESTQSAGSDDHSKLQTRMNELQTQLANAMASAEARAREAYEKGIEAGKADAEQRAKQDRDQAFQEGFKKARAEANSEMGVLKAELGMFRAFHESAAHCADHVGGDNEGLLDDSLDDISLADGQPLCSPTSSVSIFTDNGKNDFPIHEIPKSTDDWGEW
;
A
#
# COMPACT_ATOMS: atom_id res chain seq x y z
N MET A 1 -44.26 -38.95 33.24
CA MET A 1 -43.76 -39.00 31.85
C MET A 1 -43.60 -37.60 31.25
N TRP A 2 -44.63 -36.74 31.23
CA TRP A 2 -44.56 -35.39 30.66
C TRP A 2 -43.50 -34.47 31.31
N LYS A 3 -43.39 -34.44 32.65
CA LYS A 3 -42.32 -33.69 33.36
C LYS A 3 -40.90 -34.12 32.98
N LEU A 4 -40.70 -35.41 32.67
CA LEU A 4 -39.41 -35.96 32.24
C LEU A 4 -39.06 -35.50 30.82
N LEU A 5 -40.05 -35.44 29.93
CA LEU A 5 -39.90 -34.88 28.57
C LEU A 5 -39.62 -33.37 28.60
N GLU A 6 -40.31 -32.63 29.45
CA GLU A 6 -40.09 -31.18 29.62
C GLU A 6 -38.67 -30.88 30.15
N GLN A 7 -38.19 -31.69 31.10
CA GLN A 7 -36.85 -31.57 31.64
C GLN A 7 -35.78 -31.98 30.62
N ALA A 8 -36.03 -33.01 29.81
CA ALA A 8 -35.15 -33.39 28.70
C ALA A 8 -35.08 -32.30 27.61
N ALA A 9 -36.20 -31.68 27.26
CA ALA A 9 -36.25 -30.58 26.30
C ALA A 9 -35.53 -29.32 26.80
N LYS A 10 -35.68 -28.99 28.10
CA LYS A 10 -34.94 -27.89 28.74
C LYS A 10 -33.43 -28.15 28.72
N ASN A 11 -33.00 -29.36 29.06
CA ASN A 11 -31.57 -29.71 29.01
C ASN A 11 -31.01 -29.70 27.58
N ALA A 12 -31.77 -30.17 26.59
CA ALA A 12 -31.38 -30.10 25.19
C ALA A 12 -31.25 -28.65 24.68
N SER A 13 -32.18 -27.77 25.06
CA SER A 13 -32.13 -26.34 24.73
C SER A 13 -30.94 -25.62 25.36
N VAL A 14 -30.60 -25.94 26.61
CA VAL A 14 -29.44 -25.36 27.30
C VAL A 14 -28.14 -25.80 26.63
N ASN A 15 -28.02 -27.08 26.28
CA ASN A 15 -26.86 -27.61 25.59
C ASN A 15 -26.71 -27.02 24.16
N ALA A 16 -27.81 -26.89 23.42
CA ALA A 16 -27.81 -26.24 22.10
C ALA A 16 -27.40 -24.76 22.20
N SER A 17 -27.88 -24.03 23.21
CA SER A 17 -27.48 -22.64 23.45
C SER A 17 -26.00 -22.51 23.79
N GLY A 18 -25.43 -23.46 24.55
CA GLY A 18 -24.00 -23.48 24.85
C GLY A 18 -23.15 -23.69 23.60
N TYR A 19 -23.59 -24.58 22.71
CA TYR A 19 -22.89 -24.85 21.45
C TYR A 19 -22.93 -23.65 20.51
N VAL A 20 -24.09 -22.99 20.35
CA VAL A 20 -24.22 -21.77 19.53
C VAL A 20 -23.32 -20.65 20.06
N SER A 21 -23.26 -20.43 21.38
CA SER A 21 -22.35 -19.44 21.96
C SER A 21 -20.88 -19.78 21.71
N SER A 22 -20.50 -21.07 21.81
CA SER A 22 -19.12 -21.51 21.55
C SER A 22 -18.72 -21.33 20.08
N VAL A 23 -19.61 -21.67 19.14
CA VAL A 23 -19.37 -21.47 17.71
C VAL A 23 -19.27 -19.98 17.38
N GLN A 24 -20.13 -19.15 17.98
CA GLN A 24 -20.12 -17.71 17.77
C GLN A 24 -18.85 -17.05 18.34
N GLU A 25 -18.37 -17.48 19.50
CA GLU A 25 -17.11 -17.02 20.09
C GLU A 25 -15.91 -17.41 19.23
N LYS A 26 -15.87 -18.66 18.73
CA LYS A 26 -14.82 -19.10 17.79
C LYS A 26 -14.85 -18.33 16.49
N ALA A 27 -16.03 -18.06 15.93
CA ALA A 27 -16.17 -17.26 14.70
C ALA A 27 -15.71 -15.81 14.91
N GLN A 28 -16.00 -15.21 16.07
CA GLN A 28 -15.51 -13.87 16.40
C GLN A 28 -14.00 -13.84 16.60
N ASN A 29 -13.42 -14.83 17.27
CA ASN A 29 -11.96 -14.93 17.42
C ASN A 29 -11.25 -15.15 16.07
N LEU A 30 -11.83 -15.96 15.17
CA LEU A 30 -11.28 -16.16 13.84
C LEU A 30 -11.36 -14.88 13.00
N ALA A 31 -12.50 -14.18 13.04
CA ALA A 31 -12.66 -12.90 12.34
C ALA A 31 -11.68 -11.83 12.84
N ALA A 32 -11.47 -11.75 14.16
CA ALA A 32 -10.47 -10.86 14.75
C ALA A 32 -9.04 -11.22 14.31
N ALA A 33 -8.69 -12.51 14.33
CA ALA A 33 -7.37 -12.98 13.89
C ALA A 33 -7.10 -12.70 12.40
N VAL A 34 -8.10 -12.91 11.54
CA VAL A 34 -8.02 -12.58 10.11
C VAL A 34 -7.89 -11.08 9.90
N GLN A 35 -8.59 -10.26 10.69
CA GLN A 35 -8.50 -8.81 10.60
C GLN A 35 -7.13 -8.28 11.06
N ASP A 36 -6.56 -8.86 12.13
CA ASP A 36 -5.21 -8.53 12.59
C ASP A 36 -4.13 -8.96 11.58
N GLU A 37 -4.22 -10.17 11.01
CA GLU A 37 -3.30 -10.60 9.95
C GLU A 37 -3.45 -9.75 8.69
N ALA A 38 -4.68 -9.42 8.26
CA ALA A 38 -4.92 -8.55 7.12
C ALA A 38 -4.31 -7.16 7.35
N SER A 39 -4.46 -6.59 8.55
CA SER A 39 -3.86 -5.29 8.92
C SER A 39 -2.34 -5.37 8.93
N THR A 40 -1.77 -6.48 9.42
CA THR A 40 -0.33 -6.70 9.44
C THR A 40 0.25 -6.88 8.03
N LEU A 41 -0.48 -7.57 7.14
CA LEU A 41 -0.12 -7.72 5.73
C LEU A 41 -0.28 -6.40 4.96
N LEU A 42 -1.32 -5.61 5.23
CA LEU A 42 -1.49 -4.29 4.63
C LEU A 42 -0.36 -3.35 5.07
N ASN A 43 0.00 -3.37 6.35
CA ASN A 43 1.10 -2.56 6.86
C ASN A 43 2.47 -3.06 6.37
N SER A 44 2.66 -4.37 6.16
CA SER A 44 3.90 -4.90 5.58
C SER A 44 4.01 -4.65 4.07
N ALA A 45 2.90 -4.78 3.34
CA ALA A 45 2.86 -4.57 1.90
C ALA A 45 2.95 -3.08 1.55
N MET A 46 2.23 -2.21 2.26
CA MET A 46 2.30 -0.76 2.06
C MET A 46 3.49 -0.11 2.77
N GLY A 47 4.03 -0.72 3.83
CA GLY A 47 5.23 -0.24 4.49
C GLY A 47 6.53 -0.51 3.73
N SER A 48 6.52 -1.45 2.77
CA SER A 48 7.70 -1.78 1.95
C SER A 48 7.64 -1.31 0.50
N THR A 49 6.47 -0.94 -0.03
CA THR A 49 6.44 0.02 -1.13
C THR A 49 6.86 1.35 -0.54
N ARG A 50 8.17 1.63 -0.62
CA ARG A 50 8.80 2.94 -0.52
C ARG A 50 7.74 4.02 -0.26
N ALA A 51 7.51 4.36 1.02
CA ALA A 51 6.99 5.68 1.37
C ALA A 51 8.07 6.67 0.94
N GLY A 52 8.21 6.82 -0.37
CA GLY A 52 8.71 8.03 -0.96
C GLY A 52 7.73 9.13 -0.59
N PRO A 53 8.17 10.39 -0.68
CA PRO A 53 7.42 11.55 -0.20
C PRO A 53 6.03 11.75 -0.86
N VAL A 54 5.55 10.85 -1.71
CA VAL A 54 4.30 10.96 -2.49
C VAL A 54 3.05 11.17 -1.63
N ASP A 55 2.92 10.53 -0.46
CA ASP A 55 1.71 10.70 0.39
C ASP A 55 1.75 11.94 1.29
N GLU A 56 2.94 12.42 1.68
CA GLU A 56 3.08 13.72 2.39
C GLU A 56 3.03 14.89 1.40
N ILE A 57 3.57 14.70 0.19
CA ILE A 57 3.40 15.58 -0.97
C ILE A 57 1.90 15.72 -1.28
N LEU A 58 1.10 14.65 -1.26
CA LEU A 58 -0.34 14.75 -1.56
C LEU A 58 -1.12 15.70 -0.64
N TYR A 59 -0.78 15.81 0.65
CA TYR A 59 -1.50 16.73 1.55
C TYR A 59 -1.02 18.18 1.47
N GLU A 60 0.29 18.41 1.32
CA GLU A 60 0.84 19.76 1.12
C GLU A 60 0.49 20.31 -0.27
N GLU A 61 0.53 19.46 -1.31
CA GLU A 61 0.08 19.80 -2.67
C GLU A 61 -1.39 20.17 -2.74
N LEU A 62 -2.24 19.54 -1.92
CA LEU A 62 -3.67 19.88 -1.88
C LEU A 62 -3.91 21.29 -1.31
N ALA A 63 -3.08 21.74 -0.37
CA ALA A 63 -3.16 23.10 0.18
C ALA A 63 -2.67 24.13 -0.86
N ASP A 64 -1.50 23.89 -1.45
CA ASP A 64 -0.91 24.72 -2.51
C ASP A 64 -1.82 24.80 -3.75
N TYR A 65 -2.40 23.68 -4.17
CA TYR A 65 -3.32 23.62 -5.29
C TYR A 65 -4.60 24.42 -5.00
N LYS A 66 -5.12 24.32 -3.77
CA LYS A 66 -6.33 25.07 -3.39
C LYS A 66 -6.06 26.58 -3.39
N GLU A 67 -4.89 27.01 -2.93
CA GLU A 67 -4.48 28.41 -3.01
C GLU A 67 -4.32 28.85 -4.47
N PHE A 68 -3.58 28.09 -5.29
CA PHE A 68 -3.39 28.36 -6.72
C PHE A 68 -4.71 28.46 -7.48
N SER A 69 -5.61 27.49 -7.28
CA SER A 69 -6.92 27.45 -7.93
C SER A 69 -7.83 28.63 -7.57
N SER A 70 -7.57 29.33 -6.45
CA SER A 70 -8.36 30.49 -6.06
C SER A 70 -8.01 31.76 -6.82
N PHE A 71 -6.82 31.81 -7.43
CA PHE A 71 -6.33 32.96 -8.20
C PHE A 71 -6.21 32.66 -9.70
N PHE A 72 -6.14 31.40 -10.10
CA PHE A 72 -6.04 31.00 -11.50
C PHE A 72 -7.35 31.27 -12.26
N SER A 73 -7.22 31.77 -13.49
CA SER A 73 -8.34 31.94 -14.43
C SER A 73 -7.88 31.57 -15.84
N ALA A 74 -8.53 30.58 -16.46
CA ALA A 74 -8.15 30.14 -17.81
C ALA A 74 -8.29 31.25 -18.86
N GLU A 75 -9.18 32.24 -18.64
CA GLU A 75 -9.36 33.37 -19.57
C GLU A 75 -8.11 34.27 -19.63
N GLU A 76 -7.43 34.48 -18.50
CA GLU A 76 -6.22 35.30 -18.43
C GLU A 76 -5.02 34.61 -19.10
N HIS A 77 -5.01 33.27 -19.14
CA HIS A 77 -3.96 32.45 -19.73
C HIS A 77 -4.25 31.97 -21.17
N THR A 78 -5.24 32.55 -21.86
CA THR A 78 -5.68 32.11 -23.20
C THR A 78 -4.54 31.99 -24.22
N HIS A 79 -3.60 32.94 -24.21
CA HIS A 79 -2.45 32.93 -25.14
C HIS A 79 -1.49 31.77 -24.87
N GLU A 80 -1.25 31.46 -23.60
CA GLU A 80 -0.36 30.38 -23.18
C GLU A 80 -1.01 29.01 -23.40
N ILE A 81 -2.33 28.92 -23.18
CA ILE A 81 -3.13 27.74 -23.50
C ILE A 81 -3.06 27.43 -24.99
N THR A 82 -3.26 28.44 -25.84
CA THR A 82 -3.20 28.26 -27.31
C THR A 82 -1.82 27.75 -27.72
N ARG A 83 -0.75 28.34 -27.15
CA ARG A 83 0.62 27.91 -27.40
C ARG A 83 0.87 26.47 -26.95
N ALA A 84 0.45 26.09 -25.73
CA ALA A 84 0.63 24.74 -25.20
C ALA A 84 -0.09 23.69 -26.07
N VAL A 85 -1.32 23.99 -26.51
CA VAL A 85 -2.08 23.12 -27.40
C VAL A 85 -1.45 23.03 -28.79
N ASP A 86 -0.82 24.09 -29.30
CA ASP A 86 -0.17 24.10 -30.61
C ASP A 86 1.19 23.38 -30.61
N GLU A 87 1.98 23.56 -29.54
CA GLU A 87 3.33 23.01 -29.38
C GLU A 87 3.31 21.52 -28.99
N ASP A 88 2.34 21.09 -28.18
CA ASP A 88 2.27 19.73 -27.64
C ASP A 88 1.00 19.01 -28.12
N ALA A 89 1.20 17.97 -28.94
CA ALA A 89 0.11 17.16 -29.47
C ALA A 89 -0.55 16.30 -28.38
N GLU A 90 0.18 15.88 -27.35
CA GLU A 90 -0.33 15.02 -26.28
C GLU A 90 -1.28 15.79 -25.38
N ILE A 91 -0.94 17.05 -25.06
CA ILE A 91 -1.83 17.95 -24.30
C ILE A 91 -3.14 18.16 -25.05
N ARG A 92 -3.08 18.31 -26.39
CA ARG A 92 -4.28 18.46 -27.23
C ARG A 92 -5.15 17.21 -27.19
N GLU A 93 -4.56 16.03 -27.35
CA GLU A 93 -5.28 14.76 -27.27
C GLU A 93 -5.91 14.55 -25.89
N LEU A 94 -5.18 14.87 -24.81
CA LEU A 94 -5.67 14.77 -23.44
C LEU A 94 -6.82 15.74 -23.16
N HIS A 95 -6.69 16.99 -23.62
CA HIS A 95 -7.74 18.01 -23.52
C HIS A 95 -9.02 17.54 -24.22
N ASP A 96 -8.92 17.06 -25.46
CA ASP A 96 -10.06 16.60 -26.25
C ASP A 96 -10.74 15.34 -25.66
N ALA A 97 -9.98 14.50 -24.97
CA ALA A 97 -10.50 13.31 -24.30
C ALA A 97 -11.22 13.63 -22.97
N LEU A 98 -10.66 14.55 -22.17
CA LEU A 98 -11.14 14.80 -20.81
C LEU A 98 -12.14 15.96 -20.71
N VAL A 99 -12.07 16.95 -21.61
CA VAL A 99 -12.95 18.13 -21.59
C VAL A 99 -13.98 18.03 -22.72
N PRO A 100 -15.31 18.05 -22.43
CA PRO A 100 -15.97 18.33 -21.16
C PRO A 100 -16.46 17.08 -20.39
N LEU A 101 -15.96 15.87 -20.69
CA LEU A 101 -16.51 14.62 -20.17
C LEU A 101 -16.23 14.41 -18.67
N GLU A 102 -14.99 14.59 -18.24
CA GLU A 102 -14.54 14.33 -16.87
C GLU A 102 -14.20 15.61 -16.11
N LEU A 103 -13.71 16.64 -16.81
CA LEU A 103 -13.24 17.89 -16.22
C LEU A 103 -13.86 19.09 -16.93
N SER A 104 -14.05 20.17 -16.18
CA SER A 104 -14.35 21.47 -16.79
C SER A 104 -13.11 22.05 -17.47
N TYR A 105 -13.32 22.91 -18.48
CA TYR A 105 -12.21 23.57 -19.20
C TYR A 105 -11.26 24.31 -18.25
N ASP A 106 -11.82 25.08 -17.31
CA ASP A 106 -11.05 25.85 -16.34
C ASP A 106 -10.28 24.94 -15.35
N GLU A 107 -10.89 23.84 -14.92
CA GLU A 107 -10.25 22.87 -14.02
C GLU A 107 -9.09 22.12 -14.70
N PHE A 108 -9.25 21.71 -15.96
CA PHE A 108 -8.17 21.05 -16.71
C PHE A 108 -6.93 21.95 -16.79
N TRP A 109 -7.11 23.20 -17.23
CA TRP A 109 -6.01 24.15 -17.35
C TRP A 109 -5.44 24.56 -15.99
N CYS A 110 -6.27 24.71 -14.96
CA CYS A 110 -5.79 24.96 -13.60
C CYS A 110 -4.85 23.86 -13.11
N ARG A 111 -5.18 22.59 -13.35
CA ARG A 111 -4.31 21.44 -12.99
C ARG A 111 -3.04 21.42 -13.82
N TYR A 112 -3.14 21.68 -15.12
CA TYR A 112 -2.00 21.71 -16.03
C TYR A 112 -0.97 22.78 -15.62
N PHE A 113 -1.39 24.03 -15.44
CA PHE A 113 -0.49 25.12 -15.05
C PHE A 113 0.07 24.96 -13.64
N PHE A 114 -0.69 24.34 -12.72
CA PHE A 114 -0.17 24.01 -11.40
C PHE A 114 0.98 22.99 -11.49
N ARG A 115 0.82 21.91 -12.27
CA ARG A 115 1.90 20.92 -12.48
C ARG A 115 3.11 21.51 -13.20
N GLN A 116 2.88 22.38 -14.18
CA GLN A 116 3.96 23.13 -14.84
C GLN A 116 4.74 24.00 -13.84
N GLN A 117 4.05 24.75 -12.99
CA GLN A 117 4.67 25.59 -11.97
C GLN A 117 5.46 24.77 -10.93
N GLN A 118 4.97 23.58 -10.56
CA GLN A 118 5.70 22.67 -9.68
C GLN A 118 7.00 22.17 -10.32
N ALA A 119 6.96 21.77 -11.60
CA ALA A 119 8.14 21.34 -12.33
C ALA A 119 9.18 22.46 -12.43
N GLU A 120 8.76 23.70 -12.70
CA GLU A 120 9.64 24.87 -12.70
C GLU A 120 10.25 25.15 -11.31
N ARG A 121 9.46 25.05 -10.23
CA ARG A 121 9.96 25.23 -8.85
C ARG A 121 11.02 24.19 -8.50
N GLN A 122 10.80 22.92 -8.87
CA GLN A 122 11.75 21.84 -8.65
C GLN A 122 13.04 22.05 -9.45
N GLU A 123 12.93 22.47 -10.71
CA GLU A 123 14.09 22.77 -11.55
C GLU A 123 14.90 23.96 -10.99
N GLN A 124 14.23 25.01 -10.54
CA GLN A 124 14.88 26.13 -9.85
C GLN A 124 15.60 25.68 -8.58
N GLU A 125 15.00 24.78 -7.79
CA GLU A 125 15.65 24.23 -6.60
C GLU A 125 16.88 23.40 -6.98
N ARG A 126 16.82 22.57 -8.02
CA ARG A 126 17.97 21.83 -8.54
C ARG A 126 19.10 22.77 -8.97
N GLN A 127 18.76 23.83 -9.69
CA GLN A 127 19.74 24.85 -10.10
C GLN A 127 20.36 25.58 -8.89
N GLN A 128 19.55 25.93 -7.90
CA GLN A 128 20.04 26.56 -6.67
C GLN A 128 20.98 25.65 -5.88
N ARG A 129 20.62 24.37 -5.73
CA ARG A 129 21.50 23.36 -5.09
C ARG A 129 22.81 23.22 -5.86
N GLY A 130 22.75 23.10 -7.19
CA GLY A 130 23.94 23.05 -8.03
C GLY A 130 24.83 24.31 -7.92
N MET A 131 24.27 25.49 -7.65
CA MET A 131 25.06 26.71 -7.40
C MET A 131 25.65 26.77 -5.98
N MET A 132 24.93 26.27 -4.97
CA MET A 132 25.44 26.22 -3.60
C MET A 132 26.57 25.21 -3.47
N ASP A 133 26.46 24.04 -4.10
CA ASP A 133 27.52 23.03 -4.12
C ASP A 133 28.79 23.58 -4.78
N LYS A 134 28.65 24.42 -5.82
CA LYS A 134 29.78 25.14 -6.44
C LYS A 134 30.35 26.26 -5.56
N LYS A 135 29.55 26.89 -4.69
CA LYS A 135 29.99 27.99 -3.80
C LYS A 135 30.62 27.52 -2.49
N VAL A 136 30.42 26.27 -2.07
CA VAL A 136 31.04 25.72 -0.86
C VAL A 136 32.47 25.20 -1.12
N SER A 137 32.94 25.20 -2.38
CA SER A 137 34.33 24.88 -2.74
C SER A 137 35.14 26.03 -3.41
N PRO A 138 35.39 27.19 -2.74
CA PRO A 138 36.31 28.19 -3.31
C PRO A 138 37.39 28.71 -2.33
N GLU A 139 37.68 28.02 -1.22
CA GLU A 139 38.72 28.48 -0.26
C GLU A 139 40.06 27.73 -0.32
N GLU A 140 40.29 26.82 -1.28
CA GLU A 140 41.57 26.10 -1.37
C GLU A 140 42.20 26.00 -2.78
N ASN A 141 41.80 26.83 -3.74
CA ASN A 141 42.54 26.89 -5.01
C ASN A 141 42.46 28.28 -5.67
N ARG A 142 43.32 29.19 -5.22
CA ARG A 142 43.52 30.50 -5.81
C ARG A 142 45.02 30.71 -5.95
N GLU A 143 45.55 30.40 -7.12
CA GLU A 143 46.77 31.00 -7.67
C GLU A 143 46.81 30.76 -9.20
N GLU A 144 46.89 31.87 -9.93
CA GLU A 144 47.46 32.07 -11.28
C GLU A 144 46.59 31.65 -12.49
N ASP A 145 45.83 32.57 -13.13
CA ASP A 145 46.21 33.68 -14.06
C ASP A 145 46.35 33.19 -15.52
N GLU A 146 45.39 33.54 -16.38
CA GLU A 146 45.50 34.57 -17.45
C GLU A 146 46.36 34.12 -18.66
N ASP A 147 45.72 33.69 -19.76
CA ASP A 147 45.73 34.42 -21.04
C ASP A 147 45.25 33.58 -22.26
N THR A 148 44.14 34.03 -22.83
CA THR A 148 44.00 34.48 -24.23
C THR A 148 44.11 33.51 -25.44
N ASP A 149 43.04 33.59 -26.25
CA ASP A 149 42.85 33.28 -27.68
C ASP A 149 42.60 31.84 -28.17
N SER A 150 41.31 31.55 -28.26
CA SER A 150 40.70 30.54 -29.13
C SER A 150 40.90 30.87 -30.61
N VAL A 151 41.53 29.96 -31.34
CA VAL A 151 41.35 29.84 -32.79
C VAL A 151 40.75 28.46 -33.05
N GLU A 152 39.54 28.46 -33.62
CA GLU A 152 38.77 27.29 -34.03
C GLU A 152 39.54 26.42 -35.02
N GLU A 153 39.60 25.11 -34.80
CA GLU A 153 39.94 24.17 -35.88
C GLU A 153 38.96 23.00 -35.90
N GLN A 154 38.24 22.97 -37.02
CA GLN A 154 37.29 21.96 -37.45
C GLN A 154 37.95 20.59 -37.57
N ASP A 155 37.29 19.61 -36.99
CA ASP A 155 37.49 18.20 -37.31
C ASP A 155 37.03 17.96 -38.76
N ALA A 156 38.02 17.76 -39.63
CA ALA A 156 37.81 17.31 -41.00
C ALA A 156 38.79 16.18 -41.31
N LEU A 157 38.21 14.98 -41.36
CA LEU A 157 38.35 14.06 -42.49
C LEU A 157 39.75 13.52 -42.72
N ASP A 158 39.98 12.34 -42.12
CA ASP A 158 40.21 11.08 -42.82
C ASP A 158 40.59 11.26 -44.32
N GLY A 159 41.86 11.58 -44.53
CA GLY A 159 42.45 11.91 -45.81
C GLY A 159 43.80 11.21 -45.97
N ASP A 160 43.73 9.96 -46.38
CA ASP A 160 44.75 9.19 -47.08
C ASP A 160 45.75 10.08 -47.86
N TYR A 161 46.94 10.29 -47.28
CA TYR A 161 48.10 10.83 -47.98
C TYR A 161 49.36 10.03 -47.62
N GLU A 162 49.62 8.99 -48.42
CA GLU A 162 50.96 8.50 -48.70
C GLU A 162 51.87 9.67 -49.14
N HIS A 163 52.59 10.32 -48.24
CA HIS A 163 53.74 11.16 -48.59
C HIS A 163 54.98 10.82 -47.76
N ARG A 164 55.72 9.87 -48.32
CA ARG A 164 57.14 9.59 -48.11
C ARG A 164 57.98 10.87 -48.28
N PRO A 165 58.66 11.39 -47.24
CA PRO A 165 59.72 12.37 -47.45
C PRO A 165 60.98 11.62 -47.88
N GLN A 166 61.41 11.88 -49.10
CA GLN A 166 62.75 11.53 -49.56
C GLN A 166 63.77 12.25 -48.67
N GLN A 167 64.65 11.47 -48.05
CA GLN A 167 65.87 11.98 -47.44
C GLN A 167 66.74 12.68 -48.51
N PRO A 168 67.25 13.89 -48.26
CA PRO A 168 68.38 14.41 -49.01
C PRO A 168 69.67 13.73 -48.55
N PRO A 169 70.55 13.27 -49.47
CA PRO A 169 71.86 12.76 -49.13
C PRO A 169 72.80 13.95 -48.88
N LEU A 170 73.14 14.22 -47.62
CA LEU A 170 74.20 15.17 -47.31
C LEU A 170 75.53 14.43 -47.09
N SER A 171 76.50 14.90 -47.87
CA SER A 171 77.85 14.39 -48.07
C SER A 171 78.75 14.54 -46.84
N PRO A 172 79.83 13.75 -46.75
CA PRO A 172 80.78 13.82 -45.64
C PRO A 172 81.73 15.00 -45.82
N LEU A 173 81.61 16.03 -44.97
CA LEU A 173 82.63 17.08 -44.88
C LEU A 173 83.75 16.63 -43.93
N ALA A 174 84.94 16.64 -44.50
CA ALA A 174 86.18 16.20 -43.90
C ALA A 174 86.68 17.15 -42.80
N GLY A 175 87.29 16.55 -41.78
CA GLY A 175 88.55 17.04 -41.22
C GLY A 175 88.46 18.25 -40.31
N GLN A 176 87.94 18.06 -39.10
CA GLN A 176 88.33 18.91 -37.97
C GLN A 176 88.62 18.00 -36.77
N LYS A 177 89.91 17.85 -36.45
CA LYS A 177 90.37 17.37 -35.14
C LYS A 177 89.82 18.35 -34.10
N ARG A 178 88.69 18.01 -33.50
CA ARG A 178 88.16 18.62 -32.29
C ARG A 178 88.19 17.59 -31.18
N ASP A 179 88.34 18.15 -29.99
CA ASP A 179 88.85 17.53 -28.80
C ASP A 179 87.97 16.37 -28.30
N SER A 180 88.61 15.46 -27.56
CA SER A 180 88.08 14.16 -27.13
C SER A 180 86.85 14.22 -26.21
N GLU A 181 86.38 15.41 -25.84
CA GLU A 181 85.34 15.64 -24.84
C GLU A 181 83.93 15.68 -25.46
N ASP A 182 83.80 16.01 -26.75
CA ASP A 182 82.50 16.08 -27.46
C ASP A 182 81.85 14.69 -27.72
N GLN A 183 82.60 13.60 -27.58
CA GLN A 183 82.08 12.23 -27.76
C GLN A 183 81.29 11.72 -26.55
N GLU A 184 81.60 12.21 -25.35
CA GLU A 184 80.89 11.80 -24.13
C GLU A 184 79.46 12.37 -24.09
N GLY A 185 79.27 13.61 -24.54
CA GLY A 185 77.94 14.23 -24.63
C GLY A 185 76.98 13.48 -25.56
N VAL A 186 77.47 12.96 -26.70
CA VAL A 186 76.65 12.18 -27.63
C VAL A 186 76.23 10.83 -27.02
N TRP A 187 77.08 10.22 -26.20
CA TRP A 187 76.76 8.99 -25.50
C TRP A 187 75.70 9.23 -24.41
N LEU A 188 75.83 10.30 -23.63
CA LEU A 188 74.86 10.69 -22.59
C LEU A 188 73.48 11.00 -23.18
N LEU A 189 73.39 11.73 -24.29
CA LEU A 189 72.12 12.01 -24.98
C LEU A 189 71.45 10.72 -25.48
N ARG A 190 72.23 9.75 -25.97
CA ARG A 190 71.68 8.45 -26.37
C ARG A 190 71.20 7.64 -25.17
N ALA A 191 71.96 7.64 -24.08
CA ALA A 191 71.57 6.99 -22.83
C ALA A 191 70.30 7.60 -22.22
N ALA A 192 70.18 8.93 -22.23
CA ALA A 192 68.99 9.66 -21.78
C ALA A 192 67.77 9.30 -22.63
N ARG A 193 67.89 9.30 -23.97
CA ARG A 193 66.79 8.92 -24.87
C ARG A 193 66.37 7.45 -24.68
N ASP A 194 67.31 6.56 -24.42
CA ASP A 194 67.01 5.15 -24.13
C ASP A 194 66.35 4.99 -22.76
N ALA A 195 66.75 5.78 -21.75
CA ALA A 195 66.09 5.82 -20.45
C ALA A 195 64.64 6.35 -20.57
N GLU A 196 64.44 7.42 -21.33
CA GLU A 196 63.11 7.99 -21.61
C GLU A 196 62.21 6.97 -22.33
N ARG A 197 62.73 6.25 -23.33
CA ARG A 197 61.99 5.17 -24.01
C ARG A 197 61.56 4.07 -23.03
N ARG A 198 62.45 3.66 -22.11
CA ARG A 198 62.10 2.66 -21.08
C ARG A 198 61.03 3.19 -20.13
N ALA A 199 61.17 4.43 -19.65
CA ALA A 199 60.17 5.07 -18.80
C ALA A 199 58.81 5.14 -19.51
N ALA A 200 58.77 5.57 -20.77
CA ALA A 200 57.56 5.59 -21.58
C ALA A 200 56.93 4.20 -21.75
N THR A 201 57.73 3.15 -21.96
CA THR A 201 57.19 1.77 -22.02
C THR A 201 56.64 1.29 -20.68
N GLN A 202 57.27 1.66 -19.56
CA GLN A 202 56.79 1.34 -18.22
C GLN A 202 55.47 2.07 -17.92
N TRP A 203 55.35 3.35 -18.28
CA TRP A 203 54.12 4.11 -18.13
C TRP A 203 52.98 3.53 -18.97
N ARG A 204 53.24 3.15 -20.23
CA ARG A 204 52.24 2.47 -21.07
C ARG A 204 51.81 1.13 -20.48
N GLN A 205 52.73 0.38 -19.87
CA GLN A 205 52.37 -0.87 -19.20
C GLN A 205 51.50 -0.59 -17.98
N LYS A 206 51.91 0.33 -17.11
CA LYS A 206 51.15 0.72 -15.91
C LYS A 206 49.76 1.26 -16.25
N ALA A 207 49.62 2.02 -17.34
CA ALA A 207 48.33 2.50 -17.82
C ALA A 207 47.42 1.35 -18.28
N ARG A 208 47.97 0.34 -18.98
CA ARG A 208 47.20 -0.88 -19.34
C ARG A 208 46.78 -1.67 -18.11
N ASP A 209 47.67 -1.82 -17.13
CA ASP A 209 47.38 -2.54 -15.90
C ASP A 209 46.29 -1.83 -15.06
N LEU A 210 46.35 -0.51 -14.95
CA LEU A 210 45.30 0.29 -14.30
C LEU A 210 43.96 0.22 -15.04
N HIS A 211 43.98 0.28 -16.38
CA HIS A 211 42.75 0.11 -17.17
C HIS A 211 42.12 -1.28 -16.95
N HIS A 212 42.94 -2.33 -16.92
CA HIS A 212 42.49 -3.68 -16.60
C HIS A 212 41.89 -3.76 -15.19
N GLN A 213 42.54 -3.16 -14.19
CA GLN A 213 42.02 -3.11 -12.81
C GLN A 213 40.68 -2.38 -12.73
N LEU A 214 40.52 -1.24 -13.41
CA LEU A 214 39.24 -0.51 -13.47
C LEU A 214 38.14 -1.33 -14.17
N GLN A 215 38.51 -2.09 -15.20
CA GLN A 215 37.57 -2.98 -15.88
C GLN A 215 37.14 -4.15 -14.98
N GLU A 216 38.06 -4.73 -14.21
CA GLU A 216 37.75 -5.78 -13.23
C GLU A 216 36.89 -5.27 -12.07
N THR A 217 37.18 -4.07 -11.53
CA THR A 217 36.35 -3.48 -10.47
C THR A 217 34.95 -3.19 -10.99
N ARG A 218 34.82 -2.59 -12.18
CA ARG A 218 33.51 -2.35 -12.82
C ARG A 218 32.72 -3.65 -12.98
N ARG A 219 33.33 -4.68 -13.55
CA ARG A 219 32.70 -6.01 -13.69
C ARG A 219 32.29 -6.60 -12.34
N SER A 220 33.11 -6.43 -11.30
CA SER A 220 32.78 -6.89 -9.95
C SER A 220 31.58 -6.15 -9.35
N TYR A 221 31.43 -4.86 -9.61
CA TYR A 221 30.26 -4.08 -9.21
C TYR A 221 29.01 -4.54 -9.96
N ASP A 222 29.08 -4.69 -11.29
CA ASP A 222 27.97 -5.17 -12.11
C ASP A 222 27.51 -6.57 -11.66
N GLU A 223 28.45 -7.47 -11.35
CA GLU A 223 28.15 -8.81 -10.84
C GLU A 223 27.50 -8.79 -9.44
N LYS A 224 27.87 -7.83 -8.58
CA LYS A 224 27.25 -7.67 -7.25
C LYS A 224 25.84 -7.08 -7.36
N GLU A 225 25.65 -6.08 -8.22
CA GLU A 225 24.35 -5.48 -8.49
C GLU A 225 23.39 -6.53 -9.06
N HIS A 226 23.85 -7.32 -10.04
CA HIS A 226 23.02 -8.39 -10.61
C HIS A 226 22.66 -9.47 -9.59
N LYS A 227 23.58 -9.83 -8.67
CA LYS A 227 23.27 -10.74 -7.55
C LYS A 227 22.24 -10.15 -6.59
N ALA A 228 22.38 -8.87 -6.23
CA ALA A 228 21.44 -8.21 -5.34
C ALA A 228 20.03 -8.12 -5.95
N LEU A 229 19.93 -7.81 -7.25
CA LEU A 229 18.65 -7.85 -7.98
C LEU A 229 18.04 -9.25 -7.98
N LYS A 230 18.84 -10.28 -8.26
CA LYS A 230 18.37 -11.67 -8.24
C LYS A 230 17.91 -12.12 -6.84
N GLU A 231 18.64 -11.77 -5.79
CA GLU A 231 18.23 -12.06 -4.41
C GLU A 231 16.92 -11.35 -4.04
N TRP A 232 16.72 -10.13 -4.53
CA TRP A 232 15.47 -9.38 -4.34
C TRP A 232 14.30 -10.01 -5.11
N GLU A 233 14.50 -10.42 -6.35
CA GLU A 233 13.51 -11.18 -7.15
C GLU A 233 13.13 -12.50 -6.46
N GLU A 234 14.11 -13.25 -5.94
CA GLU A 234 13.87 -14.49 -5.19
C GLU A 234 13.07 -14.24 -3.91
N GLN A 235 13.32 -13.14 -3.20
CA GLN A 235 12.54 -12.73 -2.02
C GLN A 235 11.10 -12.36 -2.39
N LEU A 236 10.91 -11.62 -3.49
CA LEU A 236 9.58 -11.24 -3.97
C LEU A 236 8.79 -12.49 -4.38
N GLN A 237 9.42 -13.42 -5.11
CA GLN A 237 8.80 -14.69 -5.49
C GLN A 237 8.40 -15.52 -4.26
N ALA A 238 9.27 -15.62 -3.25
CA ALA A 238 8.95 -16.35 -2.02
C ALA A 238 7.77 -15.71 -1.24
N LEU A 239 7.64 -14.38 -1.28
CA LEU A 239 6.51 -13.67 -0.69
C LEU A 239 5.21 -13.98 -1.45
N CYS A 240 5.25 -13.96 -2.79
CA CYS A 240 4.13 -14.35 -3.66
C CYS A 240 3.69 -15.80 -3.37
N ASP A 241 4.62 -16.76 -3.36
CA ASP A 241 4.33 -18.17 -3.07
C ASP A 241 3.71 -18.35 -1.68
N THR A 242 4.18 -17.58 -0.69
CA THR A 242 3.62 -17.61 0.68
C THR A 242 2.19 -17.06 0.71
N TYR A 243 1.92 -15.97 -0.01
CA TYR A 243 0.59 -15.38 -0.11
C TYR A 243 -0.38 -16.33 -0.83
N GLU A 244 0.03 -16.92 -1.95
CA GLU A 244 -0.74 -17.91 -2.68
C GLU A 244 -1.08 -19.14 -1.81
N ALA A 245 -0.10 -19.66 -1.06
CA ALA A 245 -0.30 -20.76 -0.14
C ALA A 245 -1.30 -20.41 0.98
N LYS A 246 -1.22 -19.19 1.54
CA LYS A 246 -2.20 -18.71 2.55
C LYS A 246 -3.60 -18.57 1.96
N MET A 247 -3.73 -18.00 0.76
CA MET A 247 -5.01 -17.88 0.06
C MET A 247 -5.64 -19.24 -0.26
N ALA A 248 -4.82 -20.22 -0.68
CA ALA A 248 -5.27 -21.59 -0.88
C ALA A 248 -5.76 -22.22 0.45
N ALA A 249 -5.02 -22.02 1.55
CA ALA A 249 -5.41 -22.52 2.86
C ALA A 249 -6.72 -21.90 3.38
N VAL A 250 -6.90 -20.58 3.24
CA VAL A 250 -8.15 -19.90 3.62
C VAL A 250 -9.32 -20.38 2.76
N THR A 251 -9.09 -20.58 1.46
CA THR A 251 -10.12 -21.13 0.56
C THR A 251 -10.55 -22.53 1.00
N MET A 252 -9.59 -23.40 1.34
CA MET A 252 -9.87 -24.72 1.90
C MET A 252 -10.67 -24.65 3.21
N GLN A 253 -10.33 -23.73 4.13
CA GLN A 253 -11.09 -23.55 5.38
C GLN A 253 -12.52 -23.07 5.13
N ILE A 254 -12.73 -22.19 4.14
CA ILE A 254 -14.07 -21.74 3.75
C ILE A 254 -14.88 -22.90 3.18
N ASP A 255 -14.27 -23.73 2.33
CA ASP A 255 -14.94 -24.88 1.74
C ASP A 255 -15.23 -25.97 2.79
N GLU A 256 -14.33 -26.19 3.76
CA GLU A 256 -14.54 -27.07 4.90
C GLU A 256 -15.68 -26.55 5.80
N ALA A 257 -15.68 -25.27 6.18
CA ALA A 257 -16.75 -24.67 6.97
C ALA A 257 -18.11 -24.68 6.25
N ARG A 258 -18.11 -24.52 4.91
CA ARG A 258 -19.32 -24.70 4.09
C ARG A 258 -19.78 -26.14 4.12
N ALA A 259 -18.89 -27.11 3.92
CA ALA A 259 -19.22 -28.53 3.96
C ALA A 259 -19.84 -28.92 5.32
N GLU A 260 -19.20 -28.50 6.42
CA GLU A 260 -19.71 -28.73 7.77
C GLU A 260 -21.07 -28.05 8.02
N GLY A 261 -21.23 -26.80 7.57
CA GLY A 261 -22.49 -26.06 7.70
C GLY A 261 -23.64 -26.66 6.87
N TYR A 262 -23.36 -27.13 5.66
CA TYR A 262 -24.33 -27.86 4.84
C TYR A 262 -24.75 -29.17 5.51
N ASP A 263 -23.81 -29.94 6.04
CA ASP A 263 -24.11 -31.21 6.70
C ASP A 263 -24.91 -31.03 8.00
N GLU A 264 -24.61 -29.99 8.80
CA GLU A 264 -25.41 -29.63 9.98
C GLU A 264 -26.82 -29.20 9.57
N GLY A 265 -26.96 -28.34 8.57
CA GLY A 265 -28.26 -27.89 8.07
C GLY A 265 -29.09 -29.04 7.49
N VAL A 266 -28.47 -29.98 6.78
CA VAL A 266 -29.14 -31.20 6.31
C VAL A 266 -29.62 -32.05 7.49
N ARG A 267 -28.82 -32.20 8.55
CA ARG A 267 -29.20 -32.97 9.73
C ARG A 267 -30.36 -32.34 10.51
N GLU A 268 -30.32 -31.02 10.72
CA GLU A 268 -31.41 -30.28 11.37
C GLU A 268 -32.70 -30.36 10.55
N SER A 269 -32.62 -30.16 9.24
CA SER A 269 -33.79 -30.25 8.36
C SER A 269 -34.39 -31.65 8.37
N GLN A 270 -33.57 -32.71 8.37
CA GLN A 270 -34.03 -34.09 8.53
C GLN A 270 -34.70 -34.32 9.89
N ALA A 271 -34.16 -33.77 10.98
CA ALA A 271 -34.76 -33.86 12.32
C ALA A 271 -36.11 -33.14 12.40
N ILE A 272 -36.24 -31.96 11.79
CA ILE A 272 -37.51 -31.23 11.68
C ILE A 272 -38.53 -32.03 10.87
N ILE A 273 -38.13 -32.55 9.71
CA ILE A 273 -39.00 -33.39 8.87
C ILE A 273 -39.48 -34.61 9.66
N ALA A 274 -38.58 -35.30 10.37
CA ALA A 274 -38.93 -36.44 11.21
C ALA A 274 -39.90 -36.04 12.34
N SER A 275 -39.68 -34.91 13.00
CA SER A 275 -40.56 -34.38 14.04
C SER A 275 -41.95 -34.03 13.50
N VAL A 276 -42.02 -33.37 12.35
CA VAL A 276 -43.29 -33.03 11.68
C VAL A 276 -44.04 -34.29 11.27
N GLN A 277 -43.35 -35.29 10.71
CA GLN A 277 -43.95 -36.58 10.37
C GLN A 277 -44.46 -37.33 11.59
N GLN A 278 -43.71 -37.31 12.70
CA GLN A 278 -44.13 -37.92 13.95
C GLN A 278 -45.40 -37.25 14.48
N LYS A 279 -45.41 -35.91 14.56
CA LYS A 279 -46.58 -35.16 15.01
C LYS A 279 -47.80 -35.41 14.12
N ALA A 280 -47.63 -35.45 12.80
CA ALA A 280 -48.70 -35.76 11.86
C ALA A 280 -49.25 -37.19 12.07
N LYS A 281 -48.38 -38.18 12.37
CA LYS A 281 -48.81 -39.53 12.72
C LYS A 281 -49.59 -39.53 14.04
N GLU A 282 -49.11 -38.81 15.05
CA GLU A 282 -49.80 -38.66 16.35
C GLU A 282 -51.18 -38.02 16.16
N ASP A 283 -51.29 -36.92 15.43
CA ASP A 283 -52.54 -36.24 15.11
C ASP A 283 -53.51 -37.16 14.33
N MET A 284 -53.00 -37.91 13.34
CA MET A 284 -53.80 -38.91 12.62
C MET A 284 -54.31 -40.01 13.53
N THR A 285 -53.50 -40.50 14.48
CA THR A 285 -53.95 -41.50 15.46
C THR A 285 -54.98 -40.92 16.42
N ARG A 286 -54.81 -39.66 16.84
CA ARG A 286 -55.76 -38.94 17.68
C ARG A 286 -57.10 -38.75 16.97
N LEU A 287 -57.10 -38.27 15.72
CA LEU A 287 -58.30 -38.11 14.91
C LEU A 287 -59.02 -39.44 14.68
N ARG A 288 -58.28 -40.53 14.40
CA ARG A 288 -58.89 -41.86 14.29
C ARG A 288 -59.58 -42.29 15.58
N LYS A 289 -58.98 -41.97 16.73
CA LYS A 289 -59.57 -42.23 18.05
C LYS A 289 -60.82 -41.37 18.29
N GLU A 290 -60.74 -40.07 18.03
CA GLU A 290 -61.88 -39.15 18.14
C GLU A 290 -63.03 -39.52 17.20
N ILE A 291 -62.73 -39.98 15.97
CA ILE A 291 -63.75 -40.49 15.04
C ILE A 291 -64.38 -41.77 15.59
N ALA A 292 -63.59 -42.72 16.10
CA ALA A 292 -64.10 -43.95 16.68
C ALA A 292 -64.99 -43.69 17.91
N GLU A 293 -64.64 -42.69 18.73
CA GLU A 293 -65.40 -42.26 19.91
C GLU A 293 -66.65 -41.43 19.54
N GLY A 294 -66.55 -40.56 18.54
CA GLY A 294 -67.63 -39.67 18.10
C GLY A 294 -68.71 -40.35 17.24
N ILE A 295 -68.40 -41.47 16.58
CA ILE A 295 -69.41 -42.30 15.88
C ILE A 295 -70.45 -42.88 16.88
N ALA A 296 -70.16 -42.90 18.18
CA ALA A 296 -71.08 -43.41 19.19
C ALA A 296 -72.12 -42.40 19.73
N SER A 297 -72.05 -41.10 19.37
CA SER A 297 -72.77 -40.07 20.15
C SER A 297 -73.48 -38.93 19.39
N ALA A 298 -73.50 -38.89 18.05
CA ALA A 298 -74.18 -37.82 17.32
C ALA A 298 -74.97 -38.32 16.10
N SER A 299 -76.16 -37.74 15.87
CA SER A 299 -76.99 -37.90 14.69
C SER A 299 -76.29 -37.31 13.45
N ASP A 300 -76.08 -38.11 12.41
CA ASP A 300 -75.23 -37.80 11.25
C ASP A 300 -75.54 -36.47 10.54
N ASP A 301 -76.79 -35.98 10.60
CA ASP A 301 -77.24 -34.77 9.90
C ASP A 301 -76.66 -33.46 10.47
N GLU A 302 -76.46 -33.34 11.80
CA GLU A 302 -75.88 -32.11 12.39
C GLU A 302 -74.39 -31.96 12.06
N ARG A 303 -73.70 -33.09 11.91
CA ARG A 303 -72.27 -33.15 11.63
C ARG A 303 -71.95 -32.76 10.18
N VAL A 304 -72.81 -33.12 9.23
CA VAL A 304 -72.67 -32.72 7.83
C VAL A 304 -72.85 -31.21 7.67
N ALA A 305 -73.83 -30.61 8.36
CA ALA A 305 -74.07 -29.16 8.30
C ALA A 305 -72.90 -28.34 8.89
N ALA A 306 -72.30 -28.80 9.99
CA ALA A 306 -71.12 -28.17 10.59
C ALA A 306 -69.90 -28.24 9.65
N LEU A 307 -69.64 -29.40 9.03
CA LEU A 307 -68.53 -29.59 8.10
C LEU A 307 -68.67 -28.76 6.82
N THR A 308 -69.90 -28.58 6.30
CA THR A 308 -70.12 -27.69 5.15
C THR A 308 -69.81 -26.23 5.48
N LYS A 309 -70.15 -25.77 6.69
CA LYS A 309 -69.90 -24.39 7.13
C LYS A 309 -68.40 -24.12 7.34
N GLU A 310 -67.68 -25.06 7.93
CA GLU A 310 -66.23 -24.95 8.11
C GLU A 310 -65.48 -24.94 6.77
N ASN A 311 -65.94 -25.72 5.79
CA ASN A 311 -65.34 -25.76 4.45
C ASN A 311 -65.52 -24.42 3.70
N GLU A 312 -66.67 -23.76 3.83
CA GLU A 312 -66.90 -22.41 3.28
C GLU A 312 -66.00 -21.34 3.93
N GLU A 313 -65.77 -21.42 5.25
CA GLU A 313 -64.85 -20.51 5.97
C GLU A 313 -63.39 -20.71 5.55
N LEU A 314 -62.95 -21.96 5.38
CA LEU A 314 -61.61 -22.29 4.87
C LEU A 314 -61.41 -21.80 3.42
N GLN A 315 -62.44 -21.86 2.59
CA GLN A 315 -62.37 -21.37 1.22
C GLN A 315 -62.23 -19.84 1.16
N LYS A 316 -62.94 -19.11 2.04
CA LYS A 316 -62.80 -17.64 2.21
C LYS A 316 -61.41 -17.23 2.66
N THR A 317 -60.84 -17.92 3.65
CA THR A 317 -59.51 -17.61 4.18
C THR A 317 -58.42 -17.84 3.13
N LEU A 318 -58.49 -18.93 2.38
CA LEU A 318 -57.59 -19.18 1.23
C LEU A 318 -57.64 -18.08 0.17
N GLN A 319 -58.83 -17.58 -0.15
CA GLN A 319 -58.99 -16.47 -1.11
C GLN A 319 -58.35 -15.18 -0.60
N THR A 320 -58.49 -14.90 0.69
CA THR A 320 -57.90 -13.72 1.34
C THR A 320 -56.37 -13.77 1.33
N VAL A 321 -55.79 -14.94 1.57
CA VAL A 321 -54.33 -15.13 1.54
C VAL A 321 -53.79 -14.97 0.11
N ARG A 322 -54.48 -15.51 -0.90
CA ARG A 322 -54.09 -15.32 -2.31
C ARG A 322 -54.08 -13.85 -2.73
N GLN A 323 -55.05 -13.05 -2.27
CA GLN A 323 -55.07 -11.61 -2.54
C GLN A 323 -53.88 -10.89 -1.89
N LYS A 324 -53.52 -11.23 -0.65
CA LYS A 324 -52.35 -10.64 0.03
C LYS A 324 -51.03 -10.96 -0.64
N LEU A 325 -50.87 -12.19 -1.17
CA LEU A 325 -49.67 -12.57 -1.93
C LEU A 325 -49.55 -11.75 -3.22
N ALA A 326 -50.65 -11.59 -3.96
CA ALA A 326 -50.67 -10.79 -5.19
C ALA A 326 -50.35 -9.29 -4.91
N GLU A 327 -50.74 -8.75 -3.77
CA GLU A 327 -50.39 -7.39 -3.36
C GLU A 327 -48.91 -7.21 -3.01
N LEU A 328 -48.27 -8.23 -2.45
CA LEU A 328 -46.84 -8.21 -2.11
C LEU A 328 -45.96 -8.32 -3.35
N GLU A 329 -46.28 -9.24 -4.26
CA GLU A 329 -45.56 -9.37 -5.54
C GLU A 329 -45.61 -8.06 -6.36
N LYS A 330 -46.73 -7.33 -6.30
CA LYS A 330 -46.88 -6.05 -6.99
C LYS A 330 -46.05 -4.92 -6.37
N LYS A 331 -45.67 -5.03 -5.09
CA LYS A 331 -44.83 -4.05 -4.39
C LYS A 331 -43.34 -4.30 -4.62
N GLU A 332 -42.91 -5.56 -4.75
CA GLU A 332 -41.50 -5.91 -4.98
C GLU A 332 -41.02 -5.59 -6.40
N GLY A 333 -41.90 -5.61 -7.41
CA GLY A 333 -41.52 -5.33 -8.81
C GLY A 333 -41.18 -3.87 -9.14
N LYS A 334 -41.23 -2.93 -8.18
CA LYS A 334 -41.08 -1.49 -8.47
C LYS A 334 -39.85 -0.81 -7.84
N GLN A 335 -38.98 -1.56 -7.18
CA GLN A 335 -37.88 -0.98 -6.43
C GLN A 335 -36.65 -1.90 -6.52
N THR A 336 -35.84 -1.75 -7.58
CA THR A 336 -34.39 -2.08 -7.62
C THR A 336 -33.86 -1.95 -9.05
N THR A 337 -33.56 -0.72 -9.46
CA THR A 337 -32.60 -0.47 -10.54
C THR A 337 -31.74 0.74 -10.15
N ASP A 338 -30.86 0.58 -9.17
CA ASP A 338 -29.74 1.52 -8.99
C ASP A 338 -28.49 0.73 -8.60
N LYS A 339 -27.46 0.88 -9.44
CA LYS A 339 -26.17 0.20 -9.41
C LYS A 339 -25.19 1.00 -8.56
N THR A 340 -25.05 0.64 -7.28
CA THR A 340 -23.90 1.01 -6.44
C THR A 340 -23.74 -0.07 -5.34
N GLY A 341 -23.40 -1.30 -5.75
CA GLY A 341 -23.61 -2.52 -4.96
C GLY A 341 -22.41 -3.13 -4.24
N GLY A 342 -21.27 -2.46 -4.11
CA GLY A 342 -20.09 -3.06 -3.45
C GLY A 342 -20.06 -2.82 -1.94
N ALA A 343 -19.81 -1.57 -1.54
CA ALA A 343 -19.56 -1.21 -0.15
C ALA A 343 -20.84 -1.15 0.71
N GLY A 344 -21.94 -0.64 0.15
CA GLY A 344 -23.22 -0.54 0.86
C GLY A 344 -23.82 -1.89 1.22
N LEU A 345 -23.53 -2.95 0.46
CA LEU A 345 -24.05 -4.30 0.72
C LEU A 345 -23.41 -4.93 1.96
N ALA A 346 -22.13 -4.65 2.22
CA ALA A 346 -21.43 -5.10 3.42
C ALA A 346 -21.91 -4.35 4.68
N GLU A 347 -22.20 -3.06 4.56
CA GLU A 347 -22.75 -2.26 5.67
C GLU A 347 -24.20 -2.65 5.98
N LEU A 348 -25.01 -2.89 4.95
CA LEU A 348 -26.41 -3.27 5.08
C LEU A 348 -26.57 -4.71 5.60
N THR A 349 -25.60 -5.60 5.36
CA THR A 349 -25.56 -6.94 5.98
C THR A 349 -25.20 -6.87 7.46
N LYS A 350 -24.22 -6.05 7.85
CA LYS A 350 -23.89 -5.80 9.27
C LYS A 350 -25.09 -5.21 10.01
N GLU A 351 -25.77 -4.24 9.42
CA GLU A 351 -26.96 -3.63 10.01
C GLU A 351 -28.09 -4.66 10.16
N LYS A 352 -28.33 -5.48 9.14
CA LYS A 352 -29.35 -6.55 9.16
C LYS A 352 -29.10 -7.57 10.27
N ASP A 353 -27.86 -7.95 10.53
CA ASP A 353 -27.53 -8.88 11.63
C ASP A 353 -27.71 -8.24 13.01
N LEU A 354 -27.42 -6.93 13.13
CA LEU A 354 -27.71 -6.15 14.31
C LEU A 354 -29.22 -6.09 14.59
N TRP A 355 -30.04 -5.88 13.56
CA TRP A 355 -31.50 -5.92 13.66
C TRP A 355 -32.02 -7.32 14.06
N ARG A 356 -31.45 -8.40 13.52
CA ARG A 356 -31.78 -9.78 13.92
C ARG A 356 -31.48 -10.03 15.38
N MET A 357 -30.30 -9.65 15.86
CA MET A 357 -29.91 -9.78 17.27
C MET A 357 -30.84 -8.99 18.20
N ARG A 358 -31.21 -7.77 17.81
CA ARG A 358 -32.19 -6.94 18.54
C ARG A 358 -33.57 -7.60 18.60
N ALA A 359 -34.05 -8.13 17.48
CA ALA A 359 -35.31 -8.83 17.39
C ALA A 359 -35.34 -10.10 18.26
N LEU A 360 -34.23 -10.85 18.29
CA LEU A 360 -34.09 -12.06 19.10
C LEU A 360 -34.08 -11.75 20.60
N LYS A 361 -33.41 -10.67 21.02
CA LYS A 361 -33.46 -10.15 22.41
C LYS A 361 -34.87 -9.71 22.79
N MET A 362 -35.54 -8.93 21.92
CA MET A 362 -36.92 -8.49 22.16
C MET A 362 -37.90 -9.66 22.24
N LYS A 363 -37.71 -10.70 21.41
CA LYS A 363 -38.51 -11.92 21.47
C LYS A 363 -38.31 -12.65 22.80
N LYS A 364 -37.08 -12.85 23.27
CA LYS A 364 -36.81 -13.47 24.58
C LYS A 364 -37.45 -12.69 25.74
N LEU A 365 -37.36 -11.35 25.71
CA LEU A 365 -38.02 -10.49 26.70
C LEU A 365 -39.55 -10.65 26.67
N LYS A 366 -40.15 -10.65 25.48
CA LYS A 366 -41.59 -10.86 25.32
C LYS A 366 -42.03 -12.24 25.81
N ASP A 367 -41.30 -13.29 25.48
CA ASP A 367 -41.58 -14.64 25.92
C ASP A 367 -41.51 -14.74 27.45
N LEU A 368 -40.52 -14.10 28.08
CA LEU A 368 -40.38 -14.04 29.54
C LEU A 368 -41.59 -13.34 30.21
N VAL A 369 -41.97 -12.16 29.70
CA VAL A 369 -43.15 -11.42 30.18
C VAL A 369 -44.44 -12.22 29.98
N GLN A 370 -44.56 -12.90 28.84
CA GLN A 370 -45.73 -13.72 28.54
C GLN A 370 -45.82 -14.93 29.46
N THR A 371 -44.68 -15.56 29.79
CA THR A 371 -44.64 -16.64 30.78
C THR A 371 -45.03 -16.17 32.18
N GLU A 372 -44.56 -15.00 32.63
CA GLU A 372 -44.98 -14.45 33.94
C GLU A 372 -46.48 -14.12 33.96
N LEU A 373 -47.01 -13.51 32.90
CA LEU A 373 -48.45 -13.24 32.77
C LEU A 373 -49.29 -14.52 32.83
N THR A 374 -48.86 -15.59 32.16
CA THR A 374 -49.55 -16.88 32.24
C THR A 374 -49.47 -17.48 33.64
N THR A 375 -48.34 -17.32 34.33
CA THR A 375 -48.13 -17.84 35.69
C THR A 375 -49.03 -17.11 36.69
N LEU A 376 -49.14 -15.78 36.58
CA LEU A 376 -50.04 -14.97 37.41
C LEU A 376 -51.52 -15.32 37.17
N ARG A 377 -51.92 -15.60 35.92
CA ARG A 377 -53.29 -16.07 35.63
C ARG A 377 -53.57 -17.43 36.25
N GLN A 378 -52.64 -18.38 36.14
CA GLN A 378 -52.78 -19.69 36.77
C GLN A 378 -52.85 -19.60 38.29
N GLN A 379 -52.07 -18.72 38.90
CA GLN A 379 -52.12 -18.48 40.34
C GLN A 379 -53.49 -17.93 40.76
N ARG A 380 -54.04 -16.95 40.04
CA ARG A 380 -55.38 -16.42 40.28
C ARG A 380 -56.46 -17.50 40.17
N ASP A 381 -56.38 -18.35 39.15
CA ASP A 381 -57.37 -19.41 38.93
C ASP A 381 -57.26 -20.51 40.02
N ALA A 382 -56.06 -20.78 40.54
CA ALA A 382 -55.83 -21.67 41.68
C ALA A 382 -56.37 -21.08 42.99
N ASP A 383 -56.15 -19.79 43.25
CA ASP A 383 -56.65 -19.10 44.44
C ASP A 383 -58.19 -19.01 44.41
N ALA A 384 -58.79 -18.77 43.24
CA ALA A 384 -60.24 -18.80 43.05
C ALA A 384 -60.84 -20.20 43.28
N ALA A 385 -60.14 -21.26 42.85
CA ALA A 385 -60.54 -22.64 43.11
C ALA A 385 -60.41 -23.01 44.60
N ALA A 386 -59.40 -22.49 45.30
CA ALA A 386 -59.19 -22.73 46.73
C ALA A 386 -60.20 -21.98 47.62
N ALA A 387 -60.72 -20.84 47.18
CA ALA A 387 -61.73 -20.06 47.91
C ALA A 387 -63.17 -20.63 47.81
N GLY A 388 -63.41 -21.58 46.90
CA GLY A 388 -64.73 -22.16 46.69
C GLY A 388 -64.99 -23.37 47.58
N THR A 389 -65.39 -23.17 48.85
CA THR A 389 -66.24 -24.18 49.52
C THR A 389 -67.05 -23.69 50.73
N ASP A 390 -66.65 -22.65 51.48
CA ASP A 390 -67.42 -22.23 52.67
C ASP A 390 -67.32 -20.72 52.93
N ALA A 391 -68.23 -19.92 52.36
CA ALA A 391 -68.71 -18.60 52.87
C ALA A 391 -69.43 -17.82 51.76
N ALA A 392 -70.73 -18.03 51.60
CA ALA A 392 -71.49 -17.48 50.48
C ALA A 392 -72.12 -16.09 50.70
N GLU A 393 -71.96 -15.40 51.84
CA GLU A 393 -72.85 -14.24 52.11
C GLU A 393 -72.22 -12.91 52.60
N SER A 394 -70.90 -12.70 52.56
CA SER A 394 -70.33 -11.42 53.08
C SER A 394 -69.15 -10.80 52.31
N THR A 395 -69.05 -10.99 50.99
CA THR A 395 -67.78 -10.69 50.27
C THR A 395 -67.92 -9.89 48.98
N GLN A 396 -68.87 -8.96 48.87
CA GLN A 396 -68.99 -8.10 47.68
C GLN A 396 -68.13 -6.82 47.72
N SER A 397 -67.61 -6.39 48.87
CA SER A 397 -66.77 -5.16 48.93
C SER A 397 -65.25 -5.41 48.89
N ALA A 398 -64.78 -6.66 48.97
CA ALA A 398 -63.35 -6.97 49.01
C ALA A 398 -62.71 -7.11 47.61
N GLY A 399 -63.47 -7.46 46.57
CA GLY A 399 -62.94 -7.72 45.22
C GLY A 399 -62.45 -6.48 44.45
N SER A 400 -62.92 -5.28 44.83
CA SER A 400 -62.47 -4.01 44.24
C SER A 400 -61.00 -3.72 44.56
N ASP A 401 -60.59 -3.97 45.79
CA ASP A 401 -59.23 -3.69 46.26
C ASP A 401 -58.20 -4.61 45.61
N ASP A 402 -58.54 -5.87 45.37
CA ASP A 402 -57.62 -6.82 44.75
C ASP A 402 -57.39 -6.53 43.26
N HIS A 403 -58.40 -6.01 42.56
CA HIS A 403 -58.22 -5.56 41.18
C HIS A 403 -57.32 -4.32 41.10
N SER A 404 -57.51 -3.35 42.02
CA SER A 404 -56.64 -2.16 42.12
C SER A 404 -55.18 -2.53 42.44
N LYS A 405 -54.97 -3.47 43.38
CA LYS A 405 -53.64 -3.99 43.71
C LYS A 405 -52.99 -4.70 42.52
N LEU A 406 -53.74 -5.51 41.77
CA LEU A 406 -53.23 -6.21 40.58
C LEU A 406 -52.85 -5.23 39.46
N GLN A 407 -53.71 -4.24 39.20
CA GLN A 407 -53.44 -3.18 38.22
C GLN A 407 -52.17 -2.39 38.60
N THR A 408 -52.03 -2.05 39.89
CA THR A 408 -50.83 -1.39 40.41
C THR A 408 -49.59 -2.25 40.22
N ARG A 409 -49.66 -3.54 40.53
CA ARG A 409 -48.53 -4.48 40.33
C ARG A 409 -48.17 -4.66 38.85
N MET A 410 -49.16 -4.63 37.95
CA MET A 410 -48.91 -4.69 36.50
C MET A 410 -48.19 -3.43 36.00
N ASN A 411 -48.60 -2.24 36.45
CA ASN A 411 -47.94 -0.98 36.12
C ASN A 411 -46.51 -0.91 36.72
N GLU A 412 -46.32 -1.42 37.93
CA GLU A 412 -45.01 -1.56 38.58
C GLU A 412 -44.08 -2.45 37.73
N LEU A 413 -44.54 -3.63 37.29
CA LEU A 413 -43.77 -4.52 36.43
C LEU A 413 -43.44 -3.91 35.07
N GLN A 414 -44.39 -3.19 34.44
CA GLN A 414 -44.12 -2.46 33.20
C GLN A 414 -43.04 -1.38 33.39
N THR A 415 -43.07 -0.67 34.52
CA THR A 415 -42.08 0.36 34.86
C THR A 415 -40.72 -0.27 35.14
N GLN A 416 -40.67 -1.39 35.87
CA GLN A 416 -39.43 -2.14 36.10
C GLN A 416 -38.81 -2.67 34.80
N LEU A 417 -39.64 -3.16 33.88
CA LEU A 417 -39.20 -3.60 32.56
C LEU A 417 -38.62 -2.44 31.73
N ALA A 418 -39.30 -1.29 31.71
CA ALA A 418 -38.84 -0.10 31.02
C ALA A 418 -37.49 0.39 31.58
N ASN A 419 -37.35 0.45 32.90
CA ASN A 419 -36.11 0.84 33.57
C ASN A 419 -34.98 -0.17 33.32
N ALA A 420 -35.27 -1.48 33.32
CA ALA A 420 -34.29 -2.51 33.00
C ALA A 420 -33.81 -2.41 31.55
N MET A 421 -34.70 -2.13 30.60
CA MET A 421 -34.33 -1.90 29.20
C MET A 421 -33.49 -0.64 29.03
N ALA A 422 -33.88 0.48 29.66
CA ALA A 422 -33.11 1.73 29.62
C ALA A 422 -31.72 1.56 30.23
N SER A 423 -31.59 0.85 31.36
CA SER A 423 -30.30 0.52 31.99
C SER A 423 -29.43 -0.38 31.12
N ALA A 424 -30.04 -1.37 30.46
CA ALA A 424 -29.31 -2.27 29.56
C ALA A 424 -28.82 -1.54 28.31
N GLU A 425 -29.63 -0.62 27.77
CA GLU A 425 -29.24 0.23 26.63
C GLU A 425 -28.14 1.22 27.01
N ALA A 426 -28.22 1.85 28.18
CA ALA A 426 -27.17 2.74 28.68
C ALA A 426 -25.83 2.01 28.84
N ARG A 427 -25.82 0.82 29.45
CA ARG A 427 -24.61 0.00 29.57
C ARG A 427 -24.06 -0.45 28.22
N ALA A 428 -24.93 -0.73 27.24
CA ALA A 428 -24.49 -1.08 25.89
C ALA A 428 -23.83 0.12 25.18
N ARG A 429 -24.37 1.34 25.33
CA ARG A 429 -23.74 2.56 24.82
C ARG A 429 -22.40 2.83 25.48
N GLU A 430 -22.33 2.75 26.80
CA GLU A 430 -21.08 2.95 27.56
C GLU A 430 -20.00 1.94 27.15
N ALA A 431 -20.36 0.66 26.97
CA ALA A 431 -19.41 -0.36 26.50
C ALA A 431 -18.93 -0.10 25.07
N TYR A 432 -19.82 0.40 24.20
CA TYR A 432 -19.46 0.76 22.82
C TYR A 432 -18.52 1.97 22.77
N GLU A 433 -18.83 3.03 23.53
CA GLU A 433 -17.97 4.22 23.64
C GLU A 433 -16.59 3.86 24.21
N LYS A 434 -16.53 3.05 25.28
CA LYS A 434 -15.27 2.52 25.81
C LYS A 434 -14.49 1.68 24.79
N GLY A 435 -15.19 0.90 23.97
CA GLY A 435 -14.58 0.13 22.88
C GLY A 435 -13.94 1.03 21.82
N ILE A 436 -14.62 2.12 21.44
CA ILE A 436 -14.08 3.12 20.49
C ILE A 436 -12.86 3.82 21.09
N GLU A 437 -12.93 4.28 22.34
CA GLU A 437 -11.81 4.96 23.00
C GLU A 437 -10.60 4.03 23.15
N ALA A 438 -10.82 2.77 23.55
CA ALA A 438 -9.76 1.78 23.64
C ALA A 438 -9.12 1.50 22.26
N GLY A 439 -9.95 1.35 21.22
CA GLY A 439 -9.46 1.16 19.84
C GLY A 439 -8.65 2.36 19.34
N LYS A 440 -9.08 3.59 19.67
CA LYS A 440 -8.34 4.82 19.31
C LYS A 440 -6.99 4.90 20.03
N ALA A 441 -6.94 4.58 21.32
CA ALA A 441 -5.70 4.57 22.10
C ALA A 441 -4.71 3.52 21.57
N ASP A 442 -5.20 2.33 21.22
CA ASP A 442 -4.39 1.24 20.65
C ASP A 442 -3.85 1.60 19.25
N ALA A 443 -4.67 2.23 18.41
CA ALA A 443 -4.23 2.75 17.10
C ALA A 443 -3.17 3.85 17.24
N GLU A 444 -3.35 4.80 18.17
CA GLU A 444 -2.37 5.86 18.44
C GLU A 444 -1.06 5.30 19.01
N GLN A 445 -1.13 4.28 19.86
CA GLN A 445 0.04 3.59 20.39
C GLN A 445 0.82 2.87 19.28
N ARG A 446 0.14 2.17 18.36
CA ARG A 446 0.80 1.55 17.20
C ARG A 446 1.46 2.61 16.31
N ALA A 447 0.75 3.67 15.96
CA ALA A 447 1.30 4.76 15.15
C ALA A 447 2.50 5.45 15.81
N LYS A 448 2.60 5.44 17.14
CA LYS A 448 3.79 5.90 17.87
C LYS A 448 4.94 4.90 17.76
N GLN A 449 4.68 3.60 17.94
CA GLN A 449 5.70 2.56 17.80
C GLN A 449 6.28 2.54 16.38
N ASP A 450 5.45 2.66 15.35
CA ASP A 450 5.87 2.68 13.96
C ASP A 450 6.78 3.89 13.66
N ARG A 451 6.43 5.08 14.19
CA ARG A 451 7.28 6.27 14.09
C ARG A 451 8.62 6.10 14.81
N ASP A 452 8.61 5.55 16.02
CA ASP A 452 9.83 5.31 16.79
C ASP A 452 10.73 4.27 16.08
N GLN A 453 10.13 3.26 15.44
CA GLN A 453 10.85 2.26 14.65
C GLN A 453 11.46 2.87 13.39
N ALA A 454 10.66 3.61 12.61
CA ALA A 454 11.14 4.30 11.41
C ALA A 454 12.29 5.27 11.72
N PHE A 455 12.20 6.00 12.84
CA PHE A 455 13.28 6.86 13.32
C PHE A 455 14.55 6.07 13.65
N GLN A 456 14.44 4.94 14.34
CA GLN A 456 15.61 4.10 14.68
C GLN A 456 16.26 3.48 13.43
N GLU A 457 15.46 3.06 12.45
CA GLU A 457 15.95 2.51 11.18
C GLU A 457 16.64 3.60 10.35
N GLY A 458 16.04 4.78 10.24
CA GLY A 458 16.64 5.95 9.61
C GLY A 458 17.97 6.35 10.27
N PHE A 459 18.01 6.36 11.61
CA PHE A 459 19.24 6.64 12.37
C PHE A 459 20.34 5.60 12.11
N LYS A 460 20.00 4.30 12.08
CA LYS A 460 20.95 3.23 11.76
C LYS A 460 21.48 3.36 10.33
N LYS A 461 20.63 3.69 9.37
CA LYS A 461 21.00 3.88 7.96
C LYS A 461 21.95 5.07 7.80
N ALA A 462 21.59 6.24 8.34
CA ALA A 462 22.44 7.43 8.30
C ALA A 462 23.80 7.19 8.97
N ARG A 463 23.84 6.42 10.07
CA ARG A 463 25.08 6.02 10.72
C ARG A 463 25.94 5.09 9.85
N ALA A 464 25.32 4.15 9.12
CA ALA A 464 26.02 3.26 8.21
C ALA A 464 26.62 4.03 7.02
N GLU A 465 25.86 4.98 6.47
CA GLU A 465 26.28 5.87 5.39
C GLU A 465 27.48 6.73 5.82
N ALA A 466 27.39 7.42 6.96
CA ALA A 466 28.50 8.21 7.51
C ALA A 466 29.77 7.37 7.77
N ASN A 467 29.61 6.13 8.22
CA ASN A 467 30.76 5.22 8.40
C ASN A 467 31.37 4.80 7.05
N SER A 468 30.57 4.65 6.01
CA SER A 468 31.05 4.32 4.67
C SER A 468 31.82 5.48 4.05
N GLU A 469 31.32 6.70 4.15
CA GLU A 469 32.00 7.93 3.71
C GLU A 469 33.31 8.14 4.45
N MET A 470 33.32 7.96 5.77
CA MET A 470 34.55 8.05 6.56
C MET A 470 35.56 6.95 6.17
N GLY A 471 35.09 5.79 5.71
CA GLY A 471 35.93 4.75 5.12
C GLY A 471 36.59 5.19 3.81
N VAL A 472 35.84 5.83 2.92
CA VAL A 472 36.35 6.38 1.64
C VAL A 472 37.38 7.48 1.91
N LEU A 473 37.06 8.46 2.74
CA LEU A 473 37.98 9.54 3.11
C LEU A 473 39.29 9.01 3.72
N LYS A 474 39.20 7.96 4.56
CA LYS A 474 40.38 7.33 5.15
C LYS A 474 41.24 6.61 4.09
N ALA A 475 40.62 6.02 3.08
CA ALA A 475 41.32 5.39 1.97
C ALA A 475 42.03 6.45 1.10
N GLU A 476 41.36 7.56 0.78
CA GLU A 476 41.93 8.69 0.04
C GLU A 476 43.13 9.30 0.77
N LEU A 477 43.00 9.60 2.07
CA LEU A 477 44.11 10.05 2.92
C LEU A 477 45.28 9.06 2.92
N GLY A 478 45.00 7.75 2.89
CA GLY A 478 46.02 6.71 2.76
C GLY A 478 46.78 6.79 1.43
N MET A 479 46.06 7.00 0.32
CA MET A 479 46.67 7.17 -1.00
C MET A 479 47.53 8.43 -1.08
N PHE A 480 47.07 9.56 -0.53
CA PHE A 480 47.85 10.80 -0.48
C PHE A 480 49.13 10.64 0.34
N ARG A 481 49.07 9.95 1.49
CA ARG A 481 50.27 9.66 2.29
C ARG A 481 51.27 8.79 1.51
N ALA A 482 50.80 7.72 0.88
CA ALA A 482 51.66 6.85 0.09
C ALA A 482 52.32 7.60 -1.09
N PHE A 483 51.57 8.51 -1.72
CA PHE A 483 52.10 9.39 -2.76
C PHE A 483 53.20 10.32 -2.23
N HIS A 484 52.96 11.00 -1.11
CA HIS A 484 53.96 11.88 -0.48
C HIS A 484 55.21 11.13 -0.01
N GLU A 485 55.05 9.95 0.61
CA GLU A 485 56.19 9.10 1.02
C GLU A 485 57.02 8.66 -0.19
N SER A 486 56.37 8.31 -1.31
CA SER A 486 57.07 7.98 -2.56
C SER A 486 57.80 9.20 -3.14
N ALA A 487 57.19 10.39 -3.12
CA ALA A 487 57.81 11.61 -3.61
C ALA A 487 59.03 12.01 -2.76
N ALA A 488 58.93 11.90 -1.43
CA ALA A 488 60.02 12.14 -0.50
C ALA A 488 61.20 11.16 -0.75
N HIS A 489 60.91 9.87 -0.94
CA HIS A 489 61.94 8.88 -1.23
C HIS A 489 62.63 9.14 -2.59
N CYS A 490 61.92 9.68 -3.58
CA CYS A 490 62.51 10.11 -4.84
C CYS A 490 63.43 11.33 -4.67
N ALA A 491 63.06 12.30 -3.84
CA ALA A 491 63.88 13.47 -3.55
C ALA A 491 65.20 13.12 -2.86
N ASP A 492 65.18 12.20 -1.91
CA ASP A 492 66.40 11.75 -1.18
C ASP A 492 67.42 11.06 -2.09
N HIS A 493 67.00 10.47 -3.22
CA HIS A 493 67.91 9.83 -4.18
C HIS A 493 68.55 10.82 -5.18
N VAL A 494 68.06 12.05 -5.27
CA VAL A 494 68.59 13.06 -6.21
C VAL A 494 69.68 13.94 -5.57
N GLY A 495 69.79 13.97 -4.23
CA GLY A 495 70.72 14.85 -3.52
C GLY A 495 72.12 14.29 -3.19
N GLY A 496 72.44 13.04 -3.55
CA GLY A 496 73.63 12.35 -3.03
C GLY A 496 74.96 12.56 -3.80
N ASP A 497 74.91 12.72 -5.12
CA ASP A 497 76.12 12.59 -5.96
C ASP A 497 76.44 13.83 -6.84
N ASN A 498 75.77 14.97 -6.63
CA ASN A 498 75.91 16.16 -7.47
C ASN A 498 76.65 17.35 -6.82
N GLU A 499 77.52 17.13 -5.82
CA GLU A 499 78.37 18.20 -5.24
C GLU A 499 79.51 18.71 -6.16
N GLY A 500 79.57 18.31 -7.43
CA GLY A 500 80.72 18.61 -8.30
C GLY A 500 80.44 19.23 -9.68
N LEU A 501 79.19 19.49 -10.06
CA LEU A 501 78.88 19.79 -11.47
C LEU A 501 77.87 20.93 -11.69
N LEU A 502 77.93 21.99 -10.88
CA LEU A 502 77.21 23.23 -11.13
C LEU A 502 78.20 24.40 -11.09
N ASP A 503 78.96 24.56 -12.17
CA ASP A 503 79.72 25.76 -12.49
C ASP A 503 79.13 26.37 -13.79
N ASP A 504 78.45 27.50 -13.62
CA ASP A 504 78.26 28.60 -14.59
C ASP A 504 77.80 28.31 -16.03
N SER A 505 76.66 27.63 -16.24
CA SER A 505 76.00 27.66 -17.57
C SER A 505 74.48 27.40 -17.55
N LEU A 506 73.72 28.22 -16.80
CA LEU A 506 72.25 28.12 -16.76
C LEU A 506 71.51 29.33 -17.37
N ASP A 507 72.23 30.23 -18.05
CA ASP A 507 71.63 31.42 -18.68
C ASP A 507 71.25 31.24 -20.17
N ASP A 508 71.52 30.09 -20.81
CA ASP A 508 71.41 29.98 -22.28
C ASP A 508 70.57 28.78 -22.82
N ILE A 509 69.69 28.18 -22.01
CA ILE A 509 68.70 27.23 -22.54
C ILE A 509 67.47 28.01 -23.01
N SER A 510 67.62 28.74 -24.11
CA SER A 510 66.48 29.16 -24.93
C SER A 510 65.87 27.90 -25.55
N LEU A 511 64.76 27.44 -24.96
CA LEU A 511 63.84 26.47 -25.55
C LEU A 511 63.34 27.04 -26.88
N ALA A 512 64.00 26.64 -27.96
CA ALA A 512 63.45 26.76 -29.30
C ALA A 512 62.24 25.81 -29.37
N ASP A 513 61.11 26.37 -29.78
CA ASP A 513 59.80 25.76 -29.94
C ASP A 513 58.99 25.64 -28.64
N GLY A 514 58.31 26.74 -28.32
CA GLY A 514 57.37 26.90 -27.20
C GLY A 514 56.13 26.02 -27.33
N GLN A 515 56.27 24.72 -27.07
CA GLN A 515 55.13 23.88 -26.69
C GLN A 515 55.01 23.80 -25.16
N PRO A 516 53.86 24.17 -24.59
CA PRO A 516 53.61 23.99 -23.17
C PRO A 516 53.53 22.48 -22.86
N LEU A 517 54.28 22.06 -21.83
CA LEU A 517 54.23 20.71 -21.29
C LEU A 517 52.87 20.47 -20.63
N CYS A 518 51.96 19.78 -21.30
CA CYS A 518 50.68 19.37 -20.72
C CYS A 518 50.91 18.33 -19.62
N SER A 519 50.44 18.63 -18.41
CA SER A 519 50.37 17.73 -17.27
C SER A 519 49.28 16.66 -17.46
N PRO A 520 49.43 15.42 -16.95
CA PRO A 520 48.66 14.26 -17.40
C PRO A 520 47.29 14.04 -16.71
N THR A 521 46.74 15.02 -15.98
CA THR A 521 45.65 14.75 -15.01
C THR A 521 44.51 15.76 -15.05
N SER A 522 43.90 16.00 -16.20
CA SER A 522 42.62 16.73 -16.25
C SER A 522 41.65 16.08 -17.22
N SER A 523 40.67 15.37 -16.66
CA SER A 523 39.51 14.82 -17.37
C SER A 523 38.27 15.42 -16.72
N VAL A 524 37.75 16.50 -17.29
CA VAL A 524 36.46 17.09 -16.94
C VAL A 524 35.61 17.15 -18.20
N SER A 525 34.48 16.46 -18.13
CA SER A 525 33.43 16.41 -19.15
C SER A 525 32.61 17.70 -19.11
N ILE A 526 32.45 18.37 -20.27
CA ILE A 526 31.52 19.48 -20.42
C ILE A 526 30.55 19.12 -21.55
N PHE A 527 29.30 18.84 -21.16
CA PHE A 527 28.14 18.91 -22.02
C PHE A 527 27.80 20.40 -22.20
N THR A 528 27.85 20.91 -23.44
CA THR A 528 27.12 22.12 -23.81
C THR A 528 26.05 21.77 -24.82
N ASP A 529 24.83 21.84 -24.31
CA ASP A 529 23.60 22.19 -25.02
C ASP A 529 23.83 23.47 -25.86
N ASN A 530 23.60 23.38 -27.16
CA ASN A 530 23.20 24.54 -27.96
C ASN A 530 22.55 24.08 -29.27
N GLY A 531 21.26 24.35 -29.37
CA GLY A 531 20.45 24.10 -30.54
C GLY A 531 20.85 24.93 -31.76
N LYS A 532 20.75 24.27 -32.92
CA LYS A 532 20.19 24.78 -34.18
C LYS A 532 20.17 23.64 -35.19
N ASN A 533 19.00 23.05 -35.38
CA ASN A 533 18.72 22.05 -36.39
C ASN A 533 18.09 22.72 -37.61
N ASP A 534 18.82 22.75 -38.72
CA ASP A 534 18.28 23.04 -40.06
C ASP A 534 18.99 22.12 -41.06
N PHE A 535 18.49 20.89 -41.30
CA PHE A 535 18.69 20.16 -42.57
C PHE A 535 17.62 19.06 -42.79
N PRO A 536 17.28 18.72 -44.05
CA PRO A 536 16.02 18.10 -44.39
C PRO A 536 16.05 16.56 -44.38
N ILE A 537 14.95 16.03 -43.85
CA ILE A 537 14.26 14.76 -44.15
C ILE A 537 14.96 13.85 -45.18
N HIS A 538 15.49 12.73 -44.69
CA HIS A 538 15.45 11.47 -45.43
C HIS A 538 15.05 10.32 -44.49
N GLU A 539 13.97 9.65 -44.88
CA GLU A 539 13.29 8.54 -44.18
C GLU A 539 14.22 7.34 -43.91
N ILE A 540 14.36 6.96 -42.64
CA ILE A 540 14.88 5.66 -42.18
C ILE A 540 14.03 5.21 -40.96
N PRO A 541 13.67 3.93 -40.81
CA PRO A 541 12.48 3.51 -40.07
C PRO A 541 12.67 3.43 -38.56
N LYS A 542 11.58 3.79 -37.87
CA LYS A 542 11.31 3.77 -36.43
C LYS A 542 11.86 2.53 -35.72
N SER A 543 12.83 2.73 -34.84
CA SER A 543 13.04 1.89 -33.66
C SER A 543 12.37 2.58 -32.48
N THR A 544 11.36 1.90 -31.95
CA THR A 544 10.66 2.21 -30.70
C THR A 544 11.68 2.32 -29.58
N ASP A 545 11.89 3.52 -29.05
CA ASP A 545 12.62 3.72 -27.81
C ASP A 545 11.64 4.33 -26.81
N ASP A 546 11.33 3.51 -25.81
CA ASP A 546 10.20 3.57 -24.89
C ASP A 546 10.71 4.10 -23.55
N TRP A 547 11.26 5.31 -23.57
CA TRP A 547 11.91 5.96 -22.41
C TRP A 547 11.17 7.20 -21.91
N GLY A 548 9.84 7.24 -22.10
CA GLY A 548 9.00 8.42 -21.85
C GLY A 548 8.01 8.36 -20.70
N GLU A 549 8.04 7.35 -19.82
CA GLU A 549 7.19 7.31 -18.61
C GLU A 549 8.04 7.03 -17.36
N TRP A 550 8.66 8.07 -16.79
CA TRP A 550 9.15 8.08 -15.41
C TRP A 550 9.01 9.47 -14.80
#